data_AF-A0A5J5F3G4-F1
#
_entry.id   AF-A0A5J5F3G4-F1
#
_cell.length_a   1.000
_cell.length_b   1.000
_cell.length_c   1.000
_cell.angle_alpha   90.00
_cell.angle_beta   90.00
_cell.angle_gamma   90.00
#
_symmetry.space_group_name_H-M   'P 1'
#
loop_
_entity.id
_entity.type
_entity.pdbx_description
1 polymer ?
#
loop_
_entity_poly.entity_id
_entity_poly.type
_entity_poly.pdbx_seq_one_letter_code
_entity_poly.pdbx_strand_id
1 'polypeptide(L)'
;MQFLISLLLLLPANANLSPNQNAARSPAPQGFYDTLGPTKDSPAGCGVLQEQLGRIGSIVANRQLQFDGPPAQAGAVFTGGWSVCDDNFLALGASKVFYKCLSGTFYNLYDQSIAAQCLPTHLMILKLRDC
;
A
#
# COMPACT_ATOMS: atom_id res chain seq x y z
N MET A 1 -9.75 -3.57 60.76
CA MET A 1 -8.50 -4.34 60.78
C MET A 1 -7.47 -3.52 60.04
N GLN A 2 -6.46 -3.05 60.77
CA GLN A 2 -5.33 -2.22 60.36
C GLN A 2 -4.64 -2.77 59.10
N PHE A 3 -4.23 -1.92 58.15
CA PHE A 3 -2.90 -1.98 57.55
C PHE A 3 -2.53 -0.61 56.95
N LEU A 4 -1.62 0.09 57.65
CA LEU A 4 -0.74 1.10 57.07
C LEU A 4 0.18 0.43 56.05
N ILE A 5 0.58 1.15 55.01
CA ILE A 5 1.98 1.38 54.63
C ILE A 5 2.03 2.66 53.77
N SER A 6 2.54 3.72 54.38
CA SER A 6 3.21 4.81 53.66
C SER A 6 4.60 4.33 53.27
N LEU A 7 4.97 4.49 52.01
CA LEU A 7 6.38 4.66 51.64
C LEU A 7 6.48 5.79 50.62
N LEU A 8 6.89 6.95 51.12
CA LEU A 8 7.44 8.05 50.34
C LEU A 8 8.71 7.55 49.61
N LEU A 9 8.74 7.71 48.29
CA LEU A 9 9.99 7.93 47.56
C LEU A 9 9.91 9.35 46.98
N LEU A 10 10.77 10.21 47.53
CA LEU A 10 11.11 11.53 47.04
C LEU A 10 11.97 11.39 45.77
N LEU A 11 11.67 12.19 44.74
CA LEU A 11 12.57 13.10 43.99
C LEU A 11 11.86 13.63 42.71
N PRO A 12 12.32 14.75 42.12
CA PRO A 12 11.47 15.91 41.84
C PRO A 12 10.80 15.92 40.46
N ALA A 13 9.69 16.64 40.40
CA ALA A 13 9.15 17.20 39.19
C ALA A 13 10.19 18.10 38.52
N ASN A 14 10.69 17.70 37.35
CA ASN A 14 11.12 18.67 36.34
C ASN A 14 11.19 18.02 34.94
N ALA A 15 10.02 17.71 34.37
CA ALA A 15 9.91 17.63 32.93
C ALA A 15 9.30 18.95 32.45
N ASN A 16 10.17 19.90 32.13
CA ASN A 16 9.85 21.03 31.27
C ASN A 16 9.39 20.46 29.92
N LEU A 17 8.11 20.12 29.79
CA LEU A 17 7.48 19.90 28.50
C LEU A 17 7.18 21.28 27.92
N SER A 18 8.20 21.86 27.28
CA SER A 18 7.96 22.90 26.28
C SER A 18 7.04 22.30 25.22
N PRO A 19 5.92 22.95 24.86
CA PRO A 19 5.21 22.59 23.65
C PRO A 19 6.10 23.05 22.49
N ASN A 20 7.04 22.21 22.06
CA ASN A 20 7.66 22.43 20.78
C ASN A 20 6.58 22.15 19.73
N GLN A 21 5.91 23.22 19.30
CA GLN A 21 4.90 23.20 18.25
C GLN A 21 5.49 22.91 16.86
N ASN A 22 6.73 22.44 16.80
CA ASN A 22 7.36 21.88 15.62
C ASN A 22 7.55 20.36 15.79
N ALA A 23 6.56 19.66 16.35
CA ALA A 23 6.32 18.28 15.93
C ALA A 23 6.00 18.37 14.44
N ALA A 24 7.05 18.26 13.61
CA ALA A 24 6.92 18.14 12.18
C ALA A 24 5.81 17.14 11.95
N ARG A 25 4.67 17.64 11.44
CA ARG A 25 3.61 16.79 10.93
C ARG A 25 4.34 15.89 9.95
N SER A 26 4.55 14.64 10.35
CA SER A 26 5.15 13.64 9.48
C SER A 26 4.42 13.81 8.15
N PRO A 27 5.12 14.12 7.04
CA PRO A 27 4.42 14.30 5.79
C PRO A 27 3.58 13.04 5.60
N ALA A 28 2.27 13.23 5.37
CA ALA A 28 1.40 12.13 5.00
C ALA A 28 2.15 11.31 3.93
N PRO A 29 2.18 9.97 4.00
CA PRO A 29 2.98 9.17 3.08
C PRO A 29 2.70 9.67 1.67
N GLN A 30 3.75 10.22 1.03
CA GLN A 30 3.67 10.92 -0.25
C GLN A 30 3.41 9.90 -1.34
N GLY A 31 2.16 9.45 -1.44
CA GLY A 31 1.56 8.84 -2.60
C GLY A 31 2.15 7.52 -3.13
N PHE A 32 1.30 6.88 -3.90
CA PHE A 32 1.51 5.69 -4.72
C PHE A 32 2.73 5.76 -5.67
N TYR A 33 3.26 6.95 -5.95
CA TYR A 33 4.35 7.18 -6.89
C TYR A 33 5.75 6.95 -6.30
N ASP A 34 5.93 7.07 -4.98
CA ASP A 34 7.24 6.87 -4.34
C ASP A 34 7.60 5.38 -4.18
N THR A 35 6.62 4.48 -4.13
CA THR A 35 6.83 3.02 -4.01
C THR A 35 6.89 2.28 -5.35
N LEU A 36 6.51 2.96 -6.45
CA LEU A 36 6.59 2.47 -7.82
C LEU A 36 7.59 3.23 -8.69
N GLY A 37 8.35 4.15 -8.08
CA GLY A 37 9.35 4.95 -8.77
C GLY A 37 10.44 4.07 -9.41
N PRO A 38 11.05 4.50 -10.52
CA PRO A 38 12.20 3.83 -11.09
C PRO A 38 13.37 3.98 -10.12
N THR A 39 13.67 2.96 -9.33
CA THR A 39 15.01 2.80 -8.78
C THR A 39 15.94 2.67 -9.97
N LYS A 40 16.89 3.60 -10.11
CA LYS A 40 17.81 3.69 -11.27
C LYS A 40 18.68 2.43 -11.51
N ASP A 41 18.55 1.43 -10.65
CA ASP A 41 19.33 0.21 -10.64
C ASP A 41 18.47 -1.07 -10.66
N SER A 42 17.13 -0.98 -10.84
CA SER A 42 16.27 -2.16 -10.88
C SER A 42 15.93 -2.59 -12.31
N PRO A 43 16.14 -3.87 -12.67
CA PRO A 43 15.68 -4.40 -13.95
C PRO A 43 14.15 -4.25 -14.01
N ALA A 44 13.60 -4.03 -15.20
CA ALA A 44 12.17 -3.72 -15.44
C ALA A 44 11.21 -4.42 -14.45
N GLY A 45 10.49 -3.66 -13.61
CA GLY A 45 9.36 -4.18 -12.82
C GLY A 45 9.54 -4.40 -11.32
N CYS A 46 10.58 -3.92 -10.62
CA CYS A 46 10.80 -4.28 -9.20
C CYS A 46 10.02 -3.46 -8.14
N GLY A 47 8.89 -2.83 -8.46
CA GLY A 47 8.11 -2.01 -7.51
C GLY A 47 7.13 -2.81 -6.63
N VAL A 48 6.76 -2.21 -5.49
CA VAL A 48 5.68 -2.70 -4.61
C VAL A 48 4.48 -1.76 -4.76
N LEU A 49 3.34 -2.31 -5.16
CA LEU A 49 2.09 -1.57 -5.22
C LEU A 49 1.58 -1.35 -3.80
N GLN A 50 1.45 -0.10 -3.36
CA GLN A 50 0.97 0.22 -2.02
C GLN A 50 -0.04 1.36 -2.09
N GLU A 51 -1.13 1.25 -1.34
CA GLU A 51 -2.10 2.34 -1.20
C GLU A 51 -1.87 3.19 0.06
N GLN A 52 -2.65 4.26 0.22
CA GLN A 52 -2.48 5.28 1.26
C GLN A 52 -2.55 4.73 2.70
N LEU A 53 -3.26 3.61 2.93
CA LEU A 53 -3.33 2.96 4.24
C LEU A 53 -2.17 1.98 4.46
N GLY A 54 -1.18 1.95 3.57
CA GLY A 54 -0.02 1.06 3.67
C GLY A 54 -0.29 -0.39 3.26
N ARG A 55 -1.47 -0.69 2.71
CA ARG A 55 -1.82 -2.04 2.22
C ARG A 55 -1.07 -2.34 0.92
N ILE A 56 -0.58 -3.58 0.80
CA ILE A 56 0.15 -4.09 -0.35
C ILE A 56 -0.85 -4.61 -1.38
N GLY A 57 -0.79 -4.06 -2.58
CA GLY A 57 -1.45 -4.57 -3.76
C GLY A 57 -0.78 -5.86 -4.22
N SER A 58 -1.56 -6.94 -4.28
CA SER A 58 -1.10 -8.28 -4.61
C SER A 58 -2.07 -8.98 -5.54
N ILE A 59 -1.55 -9.90 -6.36
CA ILE A 59 -2.37 -10.89 -7.05
C ILE A 59 -2.50 -12.10 -6.14
N VAL A 60 -3.72 -12.36 -5.68
CA VAL A 60 -4.01 -13.44 -4.73
C VAL A 60 -4.24 -14.78 -5.46
N ALA A 61 -4.39 -15.88 -4.72
CA ALA A 61 -4.44 -17.23 -5.30
C ALA A 61 -5.53 -17.43 -6.38
N ASN A 62 -6.65 -16.72 -6.28
CA ASN A 62 -7.74 -16.73 -7.27
C ASN A 62 -7.52 -15.74 -8.43
N ARG A 63 -6.30 -15.19 -8.58
CA ARG A 63 -5.86 -14.24 -9.61
C ARG A 63 -6.38 -12.81 -9.46
N GLN A 64 -7.11 -12.52 -8.39
CA GLN A 64 -7.66 -11.20 -8.13
C GLN A 64 -6.58 -10.23 -7.65
N LEU A 65 -6.65 -8.99 -8.09
CA LEU A 65 -5.91 -7.88 -7.49
C LEU A 65 -6.59 -7.46 -6.18
N GLN A 66 -5.89 -7.58 -5.06
CA GLN A 66 -6.37 -7.21 -3.73
C GLN A 66 -5.33 -6.37 -2.97
N PHE A 67 -5.81 -5.44 -2.16
CA PHE A 67 -4.98 -4.68 -1.22
C PHE A 67 -5.21 -5.17 0.21
N ASP A 68 -4.19 -5.79 0.79
CA ASP A 68 -4.22 -6.26 2.18
C ASP A 68 -3.06 -5.67 2.98
N GLY A 69 -3.20 -5.65 4.32
CA GLY A 69 -2.14 -5.15 5.20
C GLY A 69 -0.84 -5.93 5.03
N PRO A 70 0.29 -5.43 5.53
CA PRO A 70 1.49 -6.24 5.65
C PRO A 70 1.32 -7.28 6.80
N PRO A 71 1.60 -8.58 6.58
CA PRO A 71 1.99 -9.19 5.31
C PRO A 71 0.79 -9.33 4.36
N ALA A 72 1.04 -9.19 3.06
CA ALA A 72 0.04 -9.46 2.02
C ALA A 72 -0.61 -10.84 2.25
N GLN A 73 -1.79 -11.06 1.67
CA GLN A 73 -2.55 -12.28 1.90
C GLN A 73 -1.69 -13.54 1.70
N ALA A 74 -1.79 -14.46 2.66
CA ALA A 74 -1.12 -15.76 2.56
C ALA A 74 -1.54 -16.47 1.27
N GLY A 75 -0.55 -16.96 0.51
CA GLY A 75 -0.80 -17.59 -0.78
C GLY A 75 -0.96 -16.62 -1.96
N ALA A 76 -0.60 -15.33 -1.78
CA ALA A 76 -0.47 -14.42 -2.90
C ALA A 76 0.55 -14.93 -3.93
N VAL A 77 0.16 -14.86 -5.22
CA VAL A 77 0.99 -15.25 -6.37
C VAL A 77 2.01 -14.16 -6.67
N PHE A 78 1.60 -12.88 -6.58
CA PHE A 78 2.46 -11.74 -6.80
C PHE A 78 2.26 -10.70 -5.69
N THR A 79 3.33 -10.33 -5.00
CA THR A 79 3.37 -9.25 -4.01
C THR A 79 4.27 -8.08 -4.45
N GLY A 80 4.94 -8.24 -5.58
CA GLY A 80 5.82 -7.29 -6.23
C GLY A 80 5.83 -7.58 -7.73
N GLY A 81 6.77 -6.98 -8.47
CA GLY A 81 6.74 -7.08 -9.92
C GLY A 81 5.97 -5.93 -10.58
N TRP A 82 5.60 -4.91 -9.80
CA TRP A 82 4.82 -3.77 -10.28
C TRP A 82 5.72 -2.70 -10.89
N SER A 83 5.27 -2.09 -11.97
CA SER A 83 5.91 -0.89 -12.53
C SER A 83 4.89 0.03 -13.19
N VAL A 84 5.26 1.29 -13.37
CA VAL A 84 4.50 2.23 -14.20
C VAL A 84 5.26 2.43 -15.51
N CYS A 85 4.59 2.22 -16.63
CA CYS A 85 5.15 2.43 -17.96
C CYS A 85 5.09 3.91 -18.38
N ASP A 86 5.82 4.28 -19.43
CA ASP A 86 5.89 5.67 -19.94
C ASP A 86 4.52 6.27 -20.34
N ASP A 87 3.55 5.42 -20.65
CA ASP A 87 2.15 5.78 -20.94
C ASP A 87 1.27 5.88 -19.68
N ASN A 88 1.87 5.91 -18.49
CA ASN A 88 1.22 5.90 -17.17
C ASN A 88 0.35 4.66 -16.89
N PHE A 89 0.46 3.59 -17.66
CA PHE A 89 -0.20 2.34 -17.31
C PHE A 89 0.60 1.54 -16.30
N LEU A 90 -0.12 0.95 -15.34
CA LEU A 90 0.42 -0.05 -14.44
C LEU A 90 0.76 -1.32 -15.23
N ALA A 91 1.89 -1.91 -14.91
CA ALA A 91 2.32 -3.20 -15.41
C ALA A 91 2.60 -4.14 -14.25
N LEU A 92 2.39 -5.43 -14.50
CA LEU A 92 2.85 -6.54 -13.67
C LEU A 92 3.81 -7.39 -14.51
N GLY A 93 5.09 -7.38 -14.15
CA GLY A 93 6.16 -7.92 -14.98
C GLY A 93 6.19 -7.24 -16.35
N ALA A 94 6.06 -8.03 -17.41
CA ALA A 94 6.06 -7.54 -18.80
C ALA A 94 4.67 -7.20 -19.36
N SER A 95 3.59 -7.41 -18.60
CA SER A 95 2.21 -7.20 -19.07
C SER A 95 1.60 -5.92 -18.49
N LYS A 96 0.93 -5.15 -19.37
CA LYS A 96 0.05 -4.03 -18.98
C LYS A 96 -1.43 -4.41 -18.98
N VAL A 97 -1.75 -5.63 -19.43
CA VAL A 97 -3.12 -6.09 -19.59
C VAL A 97 -3.59 -6.74 -18.30
N PHE A 98 -4.66 -6.18 -17.75
CA PHE A 98 -5.47 -6.75 -16.69
C PHE A 98 -6.83 -7.16 -17.27
N TYR A 99 -7.65 -7.81 -16.45
CA TYR A 99 -8.98 -8.24 -16.84
C TYR A 99 -10.00 -7.76 -15.82
N LYS A 100 -11.05 -7.10 -16.29
CA LYS A 100 -12.23 -6.80 -15.47
C LYS A 100 -13.27 -7.88 -15.69
N CYS A 101 -13.76 -8.51 -14.63
CA CYS A 101 -14.79 -9.53 -14.70
C CYS A 101 -15.99 -9.12 -13.85
N LEU A 102 -17.19 -9.14 -14.44
CA LEU A 102 -18.43 -8.84 -13.73
C LEU A 102 -18.70 -9.92 -12.68
N SER A 103 -18.92 -9.48 -11.44
CA SER A 103 -19.26 -10.30 -10.28
C SER A 103 -20.44 -9.65 -9.55
N GLY A 104 -21.66 -10.06 -9.90
CA GLY A 104 -22.88 -9.39 -9.43
C GLY A 104 -23.03 -8.03 -10.09
N THR A 105 -22.94 -6.95 -9.31
CA THR A 105 -23.14 -5.56 -9.77
C THR A 105 -21.85 -4.77 -9.97
N PHE A 106 -20.69 -5.38 -9.71
CA PHE A 106 -19.39 -4.71 -9.79
C PHE A 106 -18.36 -5.57 -10.52
N TYR A 107 -17.27 -4.93 -10.96
CA TYR A 107 -16.16 -5.60 -11.63
C TYR A 107 -15.01 -5.83 -10.65
N ASN A 108 -14.53 -7.07 -10.61
CA ASN A 108 -13.25 -7.41 -9.98
C ASN A 108 -12.13 -7.32 -11.03
N LEU A 109 -10.92 -7.04 -10.57
CA LEU A 109 -9.73 -6.95 -11.42
C LEU A 109 -8.83 -8.18 -11.22
N TYR A 110 -8.30 -8.70 -12.33
CA TYR A 110 -7.48 -9.90 -12.37
C TYR A 110 -6.26 -9.68 -13.27
N ASP A 111 -5.20 -10.44 -13.05
CA ASP A 111 -4.01 -10.44 -13.92
C ASP A 111 -4.15 -11.34 -15.14
N GLN A 112 -5.17 -12.20 -15.18
CA GLN A 112 -5.55 -13.00 -16.34
C GLN A 112 -7.06 -13.16 -16.44
N SER A 113 -7.55 -13.55 -17.62
CA SER A 113 -8.97 -13.88 -17.80
C SER A 113 -9.31 -15.15 -17.04
N ILE A 114 -10.25 -15.06 -16.09
CA ILE A 114 -10.71 -16.22 -15.30
C ILE A 114 -12.07 -16.77 -15.77
N ALA A 115 -12.76 -16.05 -16.66
CA ALA A 115 -14.09 -16.43 -17.14
C ALA A 115 -14.40 -15.74 -18.48
N ALA A 116 -15.40 -16.26 -19.20
CA ALA A 116 -15.73 -15.77 -20.54
C ALA A 116 -16.24 -14.32 -20.58
N GLN A 117 -16.85 -13.84 -19.49
CA GLN A 117 -17.34 -12.47 -19.37
C GLN A 117 -16.24 -11.43 -19.07
N CYS A 118 -15.01 -11.87 -18.86
CA CYS A 118 -13.90 -10.97 -18.54
C CYS A 118 -13.46 -10.19 -19.78
N LEU A 119 -13.24 -8.88 -19.62
CA LEU A 119 -12.77 -8.01 -20.68
C LEU A 119 -11.37 -7.48 -20.35
N PRO A 120 -10.46 -7.41 -21.34
CA PRO A 120 -9.14 -6.82 -21.13
C PRO A 120 -9.29 -5.34 -20.76
N THR A 121 -8.44 -4.87 -19.85
CA THR A 121 -8.41 -3.49 -19.36
C THR A 121 -7.00 -3.08 -18.97
N HIS A 122 -6.76 -1.78 -18.92
CA HIS A 122 -5.51 -1.20 -18.43
C HIS A 122 -5.80 -0.33 -17.20
N LEU A 123 -4.86 -0.24 -16.28
CA LEU A 123 -4.97 0.57 -15.07
C LEU A 123 -4.06 1.77 -15.22
N MET A 124 -4.62 2.98 -15.28
CA MET A 124 -3.86 4.21 -15.42
C MET A 124 -3.55 4.81 -14.05
N ILE A 125 -2.29 5.20 -13.87
CA ILE A 125 -1.81 5.84 -12.66
C ILE A 125 -1.90 7.35 -12.83
N LEU A 126 -2.61 8.01 -11.90
CA LEU A 126 -2.75 9.46 -11.88
C LEU A 126 -2.01 10.01 -10.66
N LYS A 127 -1.10 10.96 -10.91
CA LYS A 127 -0.49 11.73 -9.84
C LYS A 127 -1.46 12.83 -9.39
N LEU A 128 -2.00 12.68 -8.19
CA LEU A 128 -2.75 13.75 -7.54
C LEU A 128 -1.77 14.85 -7.15
N ARG A 129 -2.04 16.08 -7.58
CA ARG A 129 -1.34 17.28 -7.10
C ARG A 129 -2.14 17.82 -5.92
N ASP A 130 -1.45 18.09 -4.81
CA ASP A 130 -2.03 18.85 -3.70
C ASP A 130 -2.23 20.30 -4.16
N CYS A 131 -3.46 20.79 -4.08
CA CYS A 131 -3.83 22.16 -4.44
C CYS A 131 -3.48 23.15 -3.32
#